data_AF-A0AAE9IWM8-F1
#
_entry.id   AF-A0AAE9IWM8-F1
#
_cell.length_a   1.000
_cell.length_b   1.000
_cell.length_c   1.000
_cell.angle_alpha   90.00
_cell.angle_beta   90.00
_cell.angle_gamma   90.00
#
_symmetry.space_group_name_H-M   'P 1'
#
loop_
_entity.id
_entity.type
_entity.pdbx_description
1 polymer ?
#
loop_
_entity_poly.entity_id
_entity_poly.type
_entity_poly.pdbx_seq_one_letter_code
_entity_poly.pdbx_strand_id
1 'polypeptide(L)'
;MRITVLTQSILLVTIANGFPVLPVVEDSSSMTSDTMPSATPEVIQETPEEMTVPPPRVISPRVDVSVDVNEDGVLDIDEIRYAAFVHHGLSASVVEDMFKQVDTNHDNVLDAREFDAIRMLVLEKAENAALRYMQNIDTDRDGLLSLQEAQAYLLKEYGIGYHDVTRLWKLVPAELGDRMNSTLFSKLRRRVRGMTIRLARQMMKNADLNGDGHISVDEAQAIAFEQEGIGAGDVASMVGSVDENMDGELNAPEFADFERIVRARAIENSKKAMRVVDADNSGTLTLDEAKRVAFEHYGFDEATLSPFFGQADENEDGQLDNVEFAGFRSVIRARSVKDAMEKMKRIDTNGDGLVSTAEAIDSTKKEDDMDSEETLALFNIADQNKSGKLDKVELADFNRLVRLSSIKFATDHFQEFDLDGNDAVTFDEIAVLIEQKYGIPRNMIKTFFEQIDVDNSGDLMPAEIVDFRHLIRNHVSQQRQEKTTTTTQAPPTTSASTTTSTPNAPPTTTTTESHLEVVTPSTTPSTPPTTTTKPQRRTTRRPTPLSSAFKSEVVVEEIIYEDENGNPMNPKKRKAGGGKSDDVSYEEIIEYVDEPASN
;
A
#
# COMPACT_ATOMS: atom_id res chain seq x y z
N MET A 1 -9.47 -7.27 -50.65
CA MET A 1 -10.53 -8.12 -51.25
C MET A 1 -10.63 -9.37 -50.39
N ARG A 2 -11.84 -9.65 -49.86
CA ARG A 2 -12.26 -10.79 -49.01
C ARG A 2 -11.86 -10.78 -47.53
N ILE A 3 -12.78 -10.16 -46.79
CA ILE A 3 -13.15 -10.36 -45.40
C ILE A 3 -13.59 -11.82 -45.16
N THR A 4 -13.18 -12.42 -44.05
CA THR A 4 -13.89 -13.54 -43.41
C THR A 4 -13.90 -13.33 -41.90
N VAL A 5 -15.10 -12.99 -41.41
CA VAL A 5 -15.53 -12.92 -40.02
C VAL A 5 -15.90 -14.33 -39.56
N LEU A 6 -15.48 -14.74 -38.36
CA LEU A 6 -16.04 -15.90 -37.67
C LEU A 6 -16.65 -15.45 -36.33
N THR A 7 -17.98 -15.50 -36.29
CA THR A 7 -18.84 -15.34 -35.12
C THR A 7 -19.42 -16.69 -34.72
N GLN A 8 -19.92 -16.76 -33.47
CA GLN A 8 -20.79 -17.79 -32.82
C GLN A 8 -20.08 -18.74 -31.84
N SER A 9 -20.63 -19.11 -30.68
CA SER A 9 -22.04 -19.04 -30.21
C SER A 9 -22.17 -19.13 -28.68
N ILE A 10 -23.28 -18.56 -28.21
CA ILE A 10 -23.86 -18.58 -26.86
C ILE A 10 -24.56 -19.93 -26.61
N LEU A 11 -24.37 -20.52 -25.43
CA LEU A 11 -25.09 -21.72 -24.98
C LEU A 11 -26.12 -21.34 -23.91
N LEU A 12 -27.40 -21.52 -24.26
CA LEU A 12 -28.58 -21.32 -23.42
C LEU A 12 -29.08 -22.70 -22.96
N VAL A 13 -29.08 -22.96 -21.66
CA VAL A 13 -29.62 -24.20 -21.07
C VAL A 13 -31.04 -23.91 -20.55
N THR A 14 -32.03 -24.46 -21.24
CA THR A 14 -33.43 -24.54 -20.82
C THR A 14 -33.66 -25.78 -19.95
N ILE A 15 -34.19 -25.61 -18.75
CA ILE A 15 -34.74 -26.69 -17.92
C ILE A 15 -36.27 -26.62 -17.99
N ALA A 16 -36.86 -27.72 -18.43
CA ALA A 16 -38.29 -27.96 -18.51
C ALA A 16 -38.83 -28.49 -17.18
N ASN A 17 -39.94 -27.94 -16.68
CA ASN A 17 -40.78 -28.58 -15.67
C ASN A 17 -42.23 -28.60 -16.20
N GLY A 18 -42.73 -29.81 -16.45
CA GLY A 18 -44.11 -30.07 -16.83
C GLY A 18 -45.01 -30.23 -15.61
N PHE A 19 -46.24 -29.74 -15.72
CA PHE A 19 -47.38 -30.15 -14.91
C PHE A 19 -48.51 -30.62 -15.83
N PRO A 20 -49.30 -31.64 -15.43
CA PRO A 20 -50.20 -32.35 -16.32
C PRO A 20 -51.58 -31.71 -16.42
N VAL A 21 -52.13 -31.78 -17.64
CA VAL A 21 -53.51 -31.46 -18.01
C VAL A 21 -54.43 -32.64 -17.65
N LEU A 22 -55.61 -32.35 -17.10
CA LEU A 22 -56.79 -33.22 -17.16
C LEU A 22 -58.04 -32.40 -17.53
N PRO A 23 -59.07 -33.03 -18.14
CA PRO A 23 -59.80 -32.43 -19.25
C PRO A 23 -61.15 -31.80 -18.87
N VAL A 24 -61.55 -30.81 -19.67
CA VAL A 24 -62.89 -30.23 -19.72
C VAL A 24 -63.83 -31.16 -20.48
N VAL A 25 -64.99 -31.46 -19.87
CA VAL A 25 -66.14 -32.11 -20.52
C VAL A 25 -67.25 -31.07 -20.63
N GLU A 26 -67.67 -30.78 -21.85
CA GLU A 26 -68.90 -30.03 -22.14
C GLU A 26 -70.12 -30.94 -21.92
N ASP A 27 -71.19 -30.40 -21.34
CA ASP A 27 -72.53 -30.83 -21.70
C ASP A 27 -73.55 -29.69 -21.53
N SER A 28 -74.46 -29.64 -22.49
CA SER A 28 -75.47 -28.59 -22.68
C SER A 28 -76.85 -29.00 -22.11
N SER A 29 -77.68 -28.00 -21.77
CA SER A 29 -79.15 -27.91 -22.01
C SER A 29 -80.11 -27.81 -20.81
N SER A 30 -81.16 -26.98 -21.03
CA SER A 30 -82.46 -26.77 -20.35
C SER A 30 -82.53 -25.69 -19.25
N MET A 31 -83.06 -24.49 -19.54
CA MET A 31 -84.48 -24.05 -19.49
C MET A 31 -85.12 -24.18 -18.09
N THR A 32 -85.45 -23.08 -17.40
CA THR A 32 -86.74 -22.37 -17.55
C THR A 32 -86.78 -21.03 -16.79
N SER A 33 -87.54 -20.08 -17.37
CA SER A 33 -88.27 -18.90 -16.85
C SER A 33 -88.35 -18.70 -15.31
N ASP A 34 -88.41 -17.48 -14.75
CA ASP A 34 -89.36 -16.42 -15.11
C ASP A 34 -89.15 -15.11 -14.30
N THR A 35 -89.65 -14.01 -14.87
CA THR A 35 -90.15 -12.76 -14.23
C THR A 35 -89.19 -11.61 -13.80
N MET A 36 -89.15 -10.57 -14.64
CA MET A 36 -88.98 -9.15 -14.29
C MET A 36 -90.33 -8.41 -14.45
N PRO A 37 -90.58 -7.29 -13.74
CA PRO A 37 -90.84 -6.01 -14.43
C PRO A 37 -90.33 -4.80 -13.61
N SER A 38 -90.26 -3.53 -14.03
CA SER A 38 -90.17 -2.77 -15.28
C SER A 38 -90.16 -1.28 -14.85
N ALA A 39 -89.35 -0.44 -15.52
CA ALA A 39 -89.44 1.05 -15.67
C ALA A 39 -89.26 1.95 -14.40
N THR A 40 -88.56 3.10 -14.39
CA THR A 40 -88.26 4.17 -15.38
C THR A 40 -87.05 5.03 -14.87
N PRO A 41 -86.45 5.92 -15.69
CA PRO A 41 -85.13 6.52 -15.43
C PRO A 41 -85.19 7.87 -14.70
N GLU A 42 -84.19 8.17 -13.86
CA GLU A 42 -84.02 9.48 -13.23
C GLU A 42 -82.68 10.09 -13.64
N VAL A 43 -82.76 11.27 -14.25
CA VAL A 43 -81.67 12.11 -14.73
C VAL A 43 -81.13 12.91 -13.54
N ILE A 44 -79.84 12.81 -13.23
CA ILE A 44 -79.15 13.78 -12.37
C ILE A 44 -77.83 14.19 -13.04
N GLN A 45 -77.70 15.51 -13.10
CA GLN A 45 -76.75 16.38 -13.78
C GLN A 45 -75.26 16.06 -13.57
N GLU A 46 -74.49 16.18 -14.66
CA GLU A 46 -73.04 16.36 -14.65
C GLU A 46 -72.69 17.71 -13.99
N THR A 47 -71.94 17.65 -12.88
CA THR A 47 -71.16 18.78 -12.35
C THR A 47 -69.70 18.55 -12.72
N PRO A 48 -68.95 19.58 -13.16
CA PRO A 48 -67.57 19.41 -13.61
C PRO A 48 -66.69 19.00 -12.42
N GLU A 49 -65.99 17.87 -12.57
CA GLU A 49 -64.94 17.46 -11.64
C GLU A 49 -63.82 18.51 -11.69
N GLU A 50 -63.85 19.38 -10.69
CA GLU A 50 -62.77 20.26 -10.30
C GLU A 50 -61.52 19.40 -10.09
N MET A 51 -60.45 19.70 -10.84
CA MET A 51 -59.11 19.14 -10.62
C MET A 51 -58.63 19.57 -9.23
N THR A 52 -59.09 18.89 -8.19
CA THR A 52 -58.53 19.03 -6.85
C THR A 52 -57.24 18.24 -6.83
N VAL A 53 -56.12 18.97 -6.93
CA VAL A 53 -54.81 18.50 -6.45
C VAL A 53 -55.06 17.85 -5.07
N PRO A 54 -54.68 16.58 -4.86
CA PRO A 54 -54.86 15.95 -3.56
C PRO A 54 -54.16 16.82 -2.50
N PRO A 55 -54.77 17.02 -1.32
CA PRO A 55 -54.16 17.83 -0.28
C PRO A 55 -52.78 17.25 0.07
N PRO A 56 -51.74 18.09 0.27
CA PRO A 56 -50.43 17.61 0.68
C PRO A 56 -50.62 16.76 1.94
N ARG A 57 -50.20 15.50 1.87
CA ARG A 57 -50.22 14.62 3.03
C ARG A 57 -49.34 15.23 4.11
N VAL A 58 -49.83 15.23 5.34
CA VAL A 58 -49.05 15.59 6.52
C VAL A 58 -47.88 14.61 6.60
N ILE A 59 -46.67 15.11 6.35
CA ILE A 59 -45.41 14.37 6.47
C ILE A 59 -45.39 13.75 7.87
N SER A 60 -45.33 12.42 7.92
CA SER A 60 -45.30 11.70 9.20
C SER A 60 -44.02 12.09 9.96
N PRO A 61 -44.07 12.28 11.30
CA PRO A 61 -43.10 13.14 12.00
C PRO A 61 -41.77 12.47 12.36
N ARG A 62 -41.37 11.41 11.66
CA ARG A 62 -40.09 10.73 11.92
C ARG A 62 -39.49 10.23 10.62
N VAL A 63 -38.93 11.18 9.88
CA VAL A 63 -37.91 10.89 8.88
C VAL A 63 -36.66 10.41 9.61
N ASP A 64 -35.98 9.39 9.08
CA ASP A 64 -34.76 8.86 9.69
C ASP A 64 -33.65 9.90 9.52
N VAL A 65 -33.33 10.62 10.60
CA VAL A 65 -32.32 11.69 10.66
C VAL A 65 -30.93 11.20 10.25
N SER A 66 -30.70 9.88 10.22
CA SER A 66 -29.42 9.33 9.74
C SER A 66 -29.29 9.28 8.22
N VAL A 67 -30.40 9.47 7.49
CA VAL A 67 -30.47 9.41 6.03
C VAL A 67 -30.80 10.77 5.41
N ASP A 68 -31.61 11.58 6.08
CA ASP A 68 -31.84 12.99 5.76
C ASP A 68 -30.57 13.80 6.06
N VAL A 69 -29.74 14.00 5.02
CA VAL A 69 -28.39 14.59 5.15
C VAL A 69 -28.47 16.11 5.18
N ASN A 70 -29.44 16.68 4.47
CA ASN A 70 -29.60 18.13 4.35
C ASN A 70 -30.51 18.72 5.45
N GLU A 71 -31.09 17.86 6.30
CA GLU A 71 -31.99 18.17 7.40
C GLU A 71 -33.25 18.94 6.97
N ASP A 72 -33.71 18.74 5.73
CA ASP A 72 -34.89 19.42 5.19
C ASP A 72 -36.21 18.73 5.55
N GLY A 73 -36.14 17.56 6.18
CA GLY A 73 -37.28 16.78 6.67
C GLY A 73 -37.99 16.01 5.57
N VAL A 74 -37.40 15.85 4.38
CA VAL A 74 -37.82 14.91 3.34
C VAL A 74 -36.73 13.86 3.08
N LEU A 75 -37.08 12.79 2.37
CA LEU A 75 -36.12 11.78 1.92
C LEU A 75 -36.17 11.71 0.40
N ASP A 76 -35.26 12.40 -0.26
CA ASP A 76 -35.19 12.40 -1.71
C ASP A 76 -34.37 11.21 -2.26
N ILE A 77 -34.39 11.03 -3.57
CA ILE A 77 -33.68 9.94 -4.23
C ILE A 77 -32.16 10.00 -4.01
N ASP A 78 -31.57 11.19 -3.95
CA ASP A 78 -30.12 11.37 -3.85
C ASP A 78 -29.63 11.04 -2.45
N GLU A 79 -30.41 11.35 -1.41
CA GLU A 79 -30.16 10.93 -0.03
C GLU A 79 -30.24 9.41 0.14
N ILE A 80 -31.26 8.78 -0.45
CA ILE A 80 -31.37 7.31 -0.44
C ILE A 80 -30.20 6.67 -1.21
N ARG A 81 -29.82 7.21 -2.38
CA ARG A 81 -28.67 6.74 -3.16
C ARG A 81 -27.39 6.85 -2.34
N TYR A 82 -27.16 8.00 -1.71
CA TYR A 82 -26.00 8.22 -0.87
C TYR A 82 -25.96 7.25 0.32
N ALA A 83 -27.07 7.10 1.06
CA ALA A 83 -27.11 6.19 2.21
C ALA A 83 -26.93 4.72 1.83
N ALA A 84 -27.56 4.27 0.73
CA ALA A 84 -27.40 2.92 0.20
C ALA A 84 -25.96 2.67 -0.30
N PHE A 85 -25.35 3.66 -0.95
CA PHE A 85 -23.95 3.60 -1.34
C PHE A 85 -23.03 3.56 -0.13
N VAL A 86 -23.18 4.45 0.86
CA VAL A 86 -22.34 4.51 2.07
C VAL A 86 -22.42 3.23 2.89
N HIS A 87 -23.61 2.67 3.11
CA HIS A 87 -23.77 1.52 4.00
C HIS A 87 -23.63 0.17 3.31
N HIS A 88 -23.98 0.07 2.03
CA HIS A 88 -24.08 -1.20 1.33
C HIS A 88 -23.29 -1.27 0.01
N GLY A 89 -22.76 -0.15 -0.47
CA GLY A 89 -22.04 -0.07 -1.75
C GLY A 89 -22.94 -0.40 -2.93
N LEU A 90 -24.23 -0.05 -2.85
CA LEU A 90 -25.16 -0.20 -3.96
C LEU A 90 -25.00 0.99 -4.89
N SER A 91 -24.93 0.73 -6.20
CA SER A 91 -24.82 1.77 -7.21
C SER A 91 -26.10 2.59 -7.31
N ALA A 92 -25.97 3.83 -7.76
CA ALA A 92 -27.07 4.75 -7.98
C ALA A 92 -28.25 4.12 -8.76
N SER A 93 -27.94 3.46 -9.87
CA SER A 93 -28.93 2.86 -10.77
C SER A 93 -29.76 1.76 -10.12
N VAL A 94 -29.15 0.94 -9.26
CA VAL A 94 -29.86 -0.13 -8.54
C VAL A 94 -30.86 0.47 -7.55
N VAL A 95 -30.46 1.56 -6.88
CA VAL A 95 -31.30 2.27 -5.92
C VAL A 95 -32.45 2.99 -6.61
N GLU A 96 -32.20 3.61 -7.77
CA GLU A 96 -33.23 4.31 -8.55
C GLU A 96 -34.38 3.37 -8.96
N ASP A 97 -34.07 2.15 -9.40
CA ASP A 97 -35.09 1.15 -9.74
C ASP A 97 -35.94 0.74 -8.53
N MET A 98 -35.34 0.69 -7.33
CA MET A 98 -36.04 0.36 -6.09
C MET A 98 -36.88 1.53 -5.59
N PHE A 99 -36.37 2.75 -5.72
CA PHE A 99 -37.06 3.99 -5.42
C PHE A 99 -38.36 4.09 -6.22
N LYS A 100 -38.28 3.94 -7.55
CA LYS A 100 -39.46 3.98 -8.44
C LYS A 100 -40.51 2.92 -8.13
N GLN A 101 -40.12 1.79 -7.52
CA GLN A 101 -41.05 0.73 -7.11
C GLN A 101 -41.82 1.08 -5.84
N VAL A 102 -41.21 1.83 -4.92
CA VAL A 102 -41.83 2.17 -3.63
C VAL A 102 -42.54 3.51 -3.65
N ASP A 103 -42.05 4.47 -4.43
CA ASP A 103 -42.62 5.80 -4.64
C ASP A 103 -43.94 5.65 -5.42
N THR A 104 -45.02 5.44 -4.68
CA THR A 104 -46.32 5.03 -5.24
C THR A 104 -47.13 6.25 -5.69
N ASN A 105 -46.89 7.40 -5.06
CA ASN A 105 -47.50 8.69 -5.41
C ASN A 105 -46.67 9.46 -6.46
N HIS A 106 -45.46 9.01 -6.78
CA HIS A 106 -44.57 9.59 -7.79
C HIS A 106 -44.22 11.05 -7.52
N ASP A 107 -44.05 11.41 -6.24
CA ASP A 107 -43.65 12.77 -5.85
C ASP A 107 -42.13 12.93 -5.64
N ASN A 108 -41.36 11.87 -5.91
CA ASN A 108 -39.90 11.80 -5.78
C ASN A 108 -39.39 12.01 -4.34
N VAL A 109 -40.25 11.82 -3.35
CA VAL A 109 -39.92 11.88 -1.93
C VAL A 109 -40.51 10.66 -1.24
N LEU A 110 -39.78 10.05 -0.30
CA LEU A 110 -40.31 8.90 0.44
C LEU A 110 -40.98 9.34 1.74
N ASP A 111 -42.24 8.94 1.91
CA ASP A 111 -42.85 8.94 3.23
C ASP A 111 -42.31 7.80 4.12
N ALA A 112 -42.63 7.80 5.41
CA ALA A 112 -42.12 6.79 6.35
C ALA A 112 -42.44 5.33 5.93
N ARG A 113 -43.57 5.09 5.27
CA ARG A 113 -43.96 3.74 4.83
C ARG A 113 -43.20 3.34 3.58
N GLU A 114 -42.99 4.26 2.66
CA GLU A 114 -42.20 4.04 1.45
C GLU A 114 -40.72 3.86 1.80
N PHE A 115 -40.22 4.59 2.79
CA PHE A 115 -38.88 4.41 3.36
C PHE A 115 -38.70 3.02 4.01
N ASP A 116 -39.67 2.57 4.82
CA ASP A 116 -39.63 1.20 5.38
C ASP A 116 -39.60 0.14 4.27
N ALA A 117 -40.36 0.35 3.18
CA ALA A 117 -40.38 -0.55 2.05
C ALA A 117 -39.04 -0.60 1.30
N ILE A 118 -38.44 0.55 0.97
CA ILE A 118 -37.15 0.59 0.26
C ILE A 118 -36.03 0.04 1.13
N ARG A 119 -36.05 0.32 2.44
CA ARG A 119 -35.08 -0.22 3.39
C ARG A 119 -35.06 -1.75 3.37
N MET A 120 -36.23 -2.38 3.35
CA MET A 120 -36.31 -3.85 3.23
C MET A 120 -35.71 -4.36 1.93
N LEU A 121 -36.00 -3.69 0.80
CA LEU A 121 -35.43 -4.05 -0.50
C LEU A 121 -33.90 -3.85 -0.52
N VAL A 122 -33.37 -2.79 0.10
CA VAL A 122 -31.93 -2.50 0.20
C VAL A 122 -31.22 -3.58 1.00
N LEU A 123 -31.79 -3.98 2.14
CA LEU A 123 -31.26 -5.07 2.95
C LEU A 123 -31.27 -6.39 2.18
N GLU A 124 -32.36 -6.70 1.47
CA GLU A 124 -32.46 -7.89 0.62
C GLU A 124 -31.39 -7.89 -0.50
N LYS A 125 -31.16 -6.75 -1.16
CA LYS A 125 -30.08 -6.60 -2.15
C LYS A 125 -28.70 -6.81 -1.53
N ALA A 126 -28.45 -6.24 -0.36
CA ALA A 126 -27.18 -6.40 0.36
C ALA A 126 -26.94 -7.86 0.79
N GLU A 127 -27.98 -8.56 1.23
CA GLU A 127 -27.91 -9.99 1.58
C GLU A 127 -27.66 -10.87 0.36
N ASN A 128 -28.34 -10.61 -0.75
CA ASN A 128 -28.11 -11.30 -2.02
C ASN A 128 -26.68 -11.07 -2.54
N ALA A 129 -26.13 -9.86 -2.38
CA ALA A 129 -24.73 -9.58 -2.70
C ALA A 129 -23.78 -10.37 -1.79
N ALA A 130 -24.03 -10.39 -0.48
CA ALA A 130 -23.25 -11.19 0.48
C ALA A 130 -23.25 -12.68 0.13
N LEU A 131 -24.40 -13.24 -0.25
CA LEU A 131 -24.52 -14.63 -0.69
C LEU A 131 -23.65 -14.91 -1.93
N ARG A 132 -23.61 -14.00 -2.91
CA ARG A 132 -22.75 -14.15 -4.09
C ARG A 132 -21.27 -14.11 -3.75
N TYR A 133 -20.86 -13.23 -2.84
CA TYR A 133 -19.47 -13.20 -2.38
C TYR A 133 -19.10 -14.49 -1.65
N MET A 134 -19.97 -15.00 -0.77
CA MET A 134 -19.73 -16.26 -0.06
C MET A 134 -19.43 -17.42 -1.01
N GLN A 135 -20.07 -17.52 -2.17
CA GLN A 135 -19.79 -18.59 -3.13
C GLN A 135 -18.33 -18.69 -3.57
N ASN A 136 -17.57 -17.59 -3.52
CA ASN A 136 -16.16 -17.54 -3.89
C ASN A 136 -15.21 -17.59 -2.67
N ILE A 137 -15.75 -17.32 -1.47
CA ILE A 137 -14.97 -17.23 -0.22
C ILE A 137 -15.08 -18.53 0.58
N ASP A 138 -16.24 -19.18 0.53
CA ASP A 138 -16.55 -20.48 1.13
C ASP A 138 -15.79 -21.58 0.37
N THR A 139 -14.60 -21.89 0.88
CA THR A 139 -13.66 -22.84 0.30
C THR A 139 -14.05 -24.28 0.62
N ASP A 140 -14.59 -24.53 1.81
CA ASP A 140 -15.04 -25.85 2.24
C ASP A 140 -16.44 -26.22 1.70
N ARG A 141 -17.15 -25.24 1.14
CA ARG A 141 -18.47 -25.34 0.49
C ARG A 141 -19.56 -25.81 1.44
N ASP A 142 -19.45 -25.48 2.73
CA ASP A 142 -20.45 -25.83 3.73
C ASP A 142 -21.65 -24.85 3.74
N GLY A 143 -21.61 -23.79 2.92
CA GLY A 143 -22.64 -22.77 2.80
C GLY A 143 -22.60 -21.72 3.91
N LEU A 144 -21.61 -21.78 4.78
CA LEU A 144 -21.33 -20.83 5.84
C LEU A 144 -19.93 -20.23 5.63
N LEU A 145 -19.69 -19.11 6.29
CA LEU A 145 -18.40 -18.44 6.31
C LEU A 145 -17.72 -18.73 7.64
N SER A 146 -16.51 -19.24 7.61
CA SER A 146 -15.63 -19.37 8.78
C SER A 146 -14.83 -18.08 9.03
N LEU A 147 -14.28 -17.92 10.25
CA LEU A 147 -13.41 -16.80 10.57
C LEU A 147 -12.17 -16.74 9.65
N GLN A 148 -11.55 -17.88 9.36
CA GLN A 148 -10.35 -17.96 8.52
C GLN A 148 -10.63 -17.52 7.07
N GLU A 149 -11.77 -17.93 6.52
CA GLU A 149 -12.18 -17.51 5.17
C GLU A 149 -12.50 -16.01 5.14
N ALA A 150 -13.14 -15.48 6.18
CA ALA A 150 -13.38 -14.05 6.32
C ALA A 150 -12.07 -13.25 6.46
N GLN A 151 -11.10 -13.77 7.20
CA GLN A 151 -9.76 -13.19 7.36
C GLN A 151 -9.04 -13.08 6.02
N ALA A 152 -8.93 -14.18 5.27
CA ALA A 152 -8.30 -14.19 3.96
C ALA A 152 -9.01 -13.26 2.97
N TYR A 153 -10.35 -13.26 2.95
CA TYR A 153 -11.14 -12.38 2.10
C TYR A 153 -10.93 -10.90 2.42
N LEU A 154 -11.01 -10.52 3.70
CA LEU A 154 -10.94 -9.11 4.11
C LEU A 154 -9.51 -8.56 4.04
N LEU A 155 -8.50 -9.39 4.27
CA LEU A 155 -7.11 -9.02 4.01
C LEU A 155 -6.89 -8.75 2.52
N LYS A 156 -7.36 -9.65 1.65
CA LYS A 156 -7.21 -9.52 0.20
C LYS A 156 -7.94 -8.31 -0.37
N GLU A 157 -9.21 -8.12 -0.03
CA GLU A 157 -10.03 -7.05 -0.62
C GLU A 157 -9.79 -5.70 0.06
N TYR A 158 -9.64 -5.67 1.39
CA TYR A 158 -9.61 -4.42 2.16
C TYR A 158 -8.31 -4.18 2.92
N GLY A 159 -7.35 -5.11 2.89
CA GLY A 159 -6.08 -5.01 3.63
C GLY A 159 -6.27 -4.98 5.13
N ILE A 160 -7.39 -5.55 5.61
CA ILE A 160 -7.69 -5.58 7.05
C ILE A 160 -7.00 -6.81 7.63
N GLY A 161 -6.06 -6.59 8.55
CA GLY A 161 -5.30 -7.65 9.19
C GLY A 161 -6.17 -8.62 10.00
N TYR A 162 -5.64 -9.82 10.23
CA TYR A 162 -6.37 -10.94 10.82
C TYR A 162 -6.86 -10.65 12.24
N HIS A 163 -6.10 -9.85 12.99
CA HIS A 163 -6.49 -9.37 14.31
C HIS A 163 -7.73 -8.47 14.25
N ASP A 164 -7.78 -7.55 13.28
CA ASP A 164 -8.88 -6.60 13.11
C ASP A 164 -10.14 -7.30 12.63
N VAL A 165 -10.00 -8.24 11.71
CA VAL A 165 -11.11 -9.11 11.29
C VAL A 165 -11.68 -9.87 12.48
N THR A 166 -10.83 -10.42 13.36
CA THR A 166 -11.28 -11.12 14.57
C THR A 166 -12.06 -10.20 15.51
N ARG A 167 -11.65 -8.93 15.64
CA ARG A 167 -12.39 -7.94 16.44
C ARG A 167 -13.74 -7.61 15.82
N LEU A 168 -13.79 -7.37 14.51
CA LEU A 168 -15.03 -7.11 13.77
C LEU A 168 -15.99 -8.29 13.79
N TRP A 169 -15.47 -9.51 13.67
CA TRP A 169 -16.22 -10.76 13.72
C TRP A 169 -17.07 -10.86 14.98
N LYS A 170 -16.47 -10.55 16.14
CA LYS A 170 -17.14 -10.57 17.46
C LYS A 170 -18.25 -9.54 17.60
N LEU A 171 -18.25 -8.47 16.80
CA LEU A 171 -19.30 -7.44 16.80
C LEU A 171 -20.55 -7.84 16.01
N VAL A 172 -20.52 -9.00 15.36
CA VAL A 172 -21.65 -9.59 14.64
C VAL A 172 -21.98 -10.90 15.34
N PRO A 173 -22.89 -10.89 16.35
CA PRO A 173 -23.22 -12.08 17.11
C PRO A 173 -23.73 -13.20 16.19
N ALA A 174 -23.01 -14.31 16.14
CA ALA A 174 -23.40 -15.49 15.38
C ALA A 174 -24.24 -16.42 16.26
N GLU A 175 -25.50 -16.64 15.89
CA GLU A 175 -26.35 -17.65 16.55
C GLU A 175 -25.91 -19.09 16.18
N LEU A 176 -25.21 -19.25 15.05
CA LEU A 176 -24.73 -20.53 14.53
C LEU A 176 -23.21 -20.69 14.76
N GLY A 177 -22.82 -21.14 15.96
CA GLY A 177 -21.55 -21.85 16.19
C GLY A 177 -20.29 -21.25 15.56
N ASP A 178 -20.02 -19.97 15.81
CA ASP A 178 -18.84 -19.21 15.33
C ASP A 178 -18.66 -19.20 13.79
N ARG A 179 -19.73 -19.43 13.03
CA ARG A 179 -19.81 -19.31 11.57
C ARG A 179 -20.92 -18.31 11.17
N MET A 180 -20.80 -17.72 9.97
CA MET A 180 -21.76 -16.73 9.46
C MET A 180 -22.49 -17.22 8.22
N ASN A 181 -23.81 -17.04 8.16
CA ASN A 181 -24.59 -17.14 6.93
C ASN A 181 -24.59 -15.81 6.15
N SER A 182 -25.25 -15.75 5.00
CA SER A 182 -25.31 -14.54 4.16
C SER A 182 -25.87 -13.30 4.86
N THR A 183 -26.85 -13.47 5.76
CA THR A 183 -27.45 -12.38 6.52
C THR A 183 -26.48 -11.82 7.57
N LEU A 184 -25.70 -12.68 8.24
CA LEU A 184 -24.67 -12.21 9.17
C LEU A 184 -23.47 -11.60 8.41
N PHE A 185 -23.09 -12.20 7.28
CA PHE A 185 -22.02 -11.69 6.44
C PHE A 185 -22.36 -10.32 5.84
N SER A 186 -23.62 -10.06 5.46
CA SER A 186 -24.05 -8.72 5.00
C SER A 186 -23.88 -7.65 6.09
N LYS A 187 -24.13 -7.99 7.36
CA LYS A 187 -23.89 -7.11 8.51
C LYS A 187 -22.38 -6.88 8.73
N LEU A 188 -21.56 -7.92 8.62
CA LEU A 188 -20.09 -7.79 8.68
C LEU A 188 -19.59 -6.85 7.57
N ARG A 189 -20.05 -7.04 6.32
CA ARG A 189 -19.70 -6.17 5.19
C ARG A 189 -20.10 -4.71 5.43
N ARG A 190 -21.28 -4.45 5.99
CA ARG A 190 -21.70 -3.08 6.36
C ARG A 190 -20.73 -2.45 7.39
N ARG A 191 -20.30 -3.20 8.40
CA ARG A 191 -19.32 -2.73 9.40
C ARG A 191 -17.95 -2.46 8.77
N VAL A 192 -17.47 -3.36 7.93
CA VAL A 192 -16.22 -3.21 7.17
C VAL A 192 -16.27 -1.94 6.32
N ARG A 193 -17.36 -1.72 5.58
CA ARG A 193 -17.53 -0.51 4.76
C ARG A 193 -17.49 0.76 5.60
N GLY A 194 -18.20 0.81 6.72
CA GLY A 194 -18.12 1.96 7.64
C GLY A 194 -16.73 2.18 8.23
N MET A 195 -15.91 1.13 8.39
CA MET A 195 -14.53 1.25 8.82
C MET A 195 -13.62 1.78 7.70
N THR A 196 -13.74 1.24 6.49
CA THR A 196 -12.91 1.67 5.35
C THR A 196 -13.18 3.11 4.95
N ILE A 197 -14.44 3.57 5.03
CA ILE A 197 -14.78 4.98 4.79
C ILE A 197 -14.14 5.90 5.83
N ARG A 198 -14.09 5.48 7.10
CA ARG A 198 -13.41 6.26 8.16
C ARG A 198 -11.91 6.31 7.94
N LEU A 199 -11.29 5.21 7.53
CA LEU A 199 -9.86 5.18 7.17
C LEU A 199 -9.58 6.07 5.96
N ALA A 200 -10.42 6.00 4.92
CA ALA A 200 -10.36 6.87 3.76
C ALA A 200 -10.39 8.35 4.17
N ARG A 201 -11.32 8.75 5.05
CA ARG A 201 -11.34 10.12 5.62
C ARG A 201 -10.04 10.50 6.33
N GLN A 202 -9.39 9.57 7.03
CA GLN A 202 -8.11 9.86 7.69
C GLN A 202 -6.98 10.06 6.67
N MET A 203 -6.98 9.29 5.59
CA MET A 203 -6.01 9.43 4.51
C MET A 203 -6.23 10.72 3.72
N MET A 204 -7.50 11.07 3.44
CA MET A 204 -7.87 12.31 2.76
C MET A 204 -7.31 13.53 3.50
N LYS A 205 -7.28 13.56 4.84
CA LYS A 205 -6.70 14.69 5.60
C LYS A 205 -5.27 15.06 5.23
N ASN A 206 -4.49 14.10 4.72
CA ASN A 206 -3.10 14.32 4.31
C ASN A 206 -2.96 14.53 2.79
N ALA A 207 -3.99 14.17 2.02
CA ALA A 207 -3.95 14.14 0.57
C ALA A 207 -4.81 15.22 -0.09
N ASP A 208 -5.90 15.62 0.55
CA ASP A 208 -6.72 16.79 0.24
C ASP A 208 -5.93 18.05 0.61
N LEU A 209 -5.18 18.58 -0.35
CA LEU A 209 -4.27 19.69 -0.15
C LEU A 209 -5.01 21.04 -0.15
N ASN A 210 -6.20 21.09 -0.75
CA ASN A 210 -6.99 22.32 -0.87
C ASN A 210 -8.07 22.45 0.23
N GLY A 211 -8.33 21.38 0.98
CA GLY A 211 -9.26 21.33 2.12
C GLY A 211 -10.73 21.33 1.73
N ASP A 212 -11.08 20.96 0.50
CA ASP A 212 -12.48 20.94 0.03
C ASP A 212 -13.27 19.70 0.48
N GLY A 213 -12.59 18.72 1.08
CA GLY A 213 -13.19 17.49 1.58
C GLY A 213 -13.35 16.41 0.50
N HIS A 214 -12.80 16.63 -0.68
CA HIS A 214 -12.79 15.72 -1.82
C HIS A 214 -11.35 15.40 -2.24
N ILE A 215 -11.18 14.39 -3.09
CA ILE A 215 -9.89 14.03 -3.68
C ILE A 215 -10.01 14.19 -5.19
N SER A 216 -9.27 15.16 -5.72
CA SER A 216 -9.15 15.36 -7.16
C SER A 216 -8.40 14.21 -7.83
N VAL A 217 -8.50 14.10 -9.16
CA VAL A 217 -7.74 13.11 -9.95
C VAL A 217 -6.23 13.22 -9.71
N ASP A 218 -5.71 14.44 -9.60
CA ASP A 218 -4.28 14.70 -9.38
C ASP A 218 -3.82 14.23 -7.99
N GLU A 219 -4.65 14.44 -6.96
CA GLU A 219 -4.38 13.95 -5.60
C GLU A 219 -4.49 12.42 -5.52
N ALA A 220 -5.49 11.82 -6.15
CA ALA A 220 -5.61 10.37 -6.28
C ALA A 220 -4.38 9.77 -6.98
N GLN A 221 -3.84 10.47 -7.99
CA GLN A 221 -2.62 10.07 -8.69
C GLN A 221 -1.41 10.14 -7.78
N ALA A 222 -1.24 11.21 -7.00
CA ALA A 222 -0.14 11.32 -6.04
C ALA A 222 -0.18 10.17 -5.02
N ILE A 223 -1.37 9.83 -4.49
CA ILE A 223 -1.55 8.74 -3.53
C ILE A 223 -1.19 7.39 -4.16
N ALA A 224 -1.77 7.06 -5.32
CA ALA A 224 -1.54 5.77 -5.98
C ALA A 224 -0.08 5.61 -6.45
N PHE A 225 0.58 6.72 -6.83
CA PHE A 225 1.99 6.72 -7.17
C PHE A 225 2.90 6.54 -5.95
N GLU A 226 2.59 7.22 -4.84
CA GLU A 226 3.33 7.07 -3.58
C GLU A 226 3.21 5.64 -3.04
N GLN A 227 1.99 5.08 -3.01
CA GLN A 227 1.75 3.74 -2.47
C GLN A 227 2.28 2.61 -3.37
N GLU A 228 2.03 2.69 -4.69
CA GLU A 228 2.23 1.54 -5.59
C GLU A 228 2.98 1.88 -6.89
N GLY A 229 3.37 3.14 -7.09
CA GLY A 229 4.03 3.60 -8.31
C GLY A 229 3.11 3.54 -9.54
N ILE A 230 1.79 3.64 -9.35
CA ILE A 230 0.80 3.56 -10.45
C ILE A 230 0.84 4.87 -11.25
N GLY A 231 0.95 4.76 -12.57
CA GLY A 231 1.03 5.91 -13.47
C GLY A 231 -0.31 6.61 -13.70
N ALA A 232 -0.25 7.88 -14.11
CA ALA A 232 -1.40 8.78 -14.31
C ALA A 232 -2.56 8.18 -15.12
N GLY A 233 -2.24 7.50 -16.24
CA GLY A 233 -3.25 6.95 -17.15
C GLY A 233 -4.09 5.84 -16.51
N ASP A 234 -3.47 4.98 -15.70
CA ASP A 234 -4.18 3.92 -14.99
C ASP A 234 -5.06 4.50 -13.88
N VAL A 235 -4.57 5.53 -13.16
CA VAL A 235 -5.32 6.19 -12.09
C VAL A 235 -6.58 6.85 -12.62
N ALA A 236 -6.53 7.58 -13.74
CA ALA A 236 -7.71 8.23 -14.31
C ALA A 236 -8.84 7.22 -14.62
N SER A 237 -8.50 6.03 -15.12
CA SER A 237 -9.49 4.97 -15.33
C SER A 237 -10.03 4.38 -14.02
N MET A 238 -9.22 4.36 -12.95
CA MET A 238 -9.64 3.89 -11.63
C MET A 238 -10.60 4.89 -10.99
N VAL A 239 -10.27 6.18 -10.99
CA VAL A 239 -11.13 7.27 -10.50
C VAL A 239 -12.47 7.26 -11.22
N GLY A 240 -12.47 7.24 -12.56
CA GLY A 240 -13.72 7.22 -13.33
C GLY A 240 -14.57 5.95 -13.17
N SER A 241 -14.04 4.89 -12.53
CA SER A 241 -14.81 3.68 -12.22
C SER A 241 -15.50 3.71 -10.85
N VAL A 242 -15.13 4.65 -9.99
CA VAL A 242 -15.68 4.80 -8.63
C VAL A 242 -16.39 6.14 -8.41
N ASP A 243 -16.16 7.13 -9.27
CA ASP A 243 -16.88 8.40 -9.33
C ASP A 243 -18.34 8.15 -9.78
N GLU A 244 -19.23 7.90 -8.82
CA GLU A 244 -20.63 7.51 -9.07
C GLU A 244 -21.50 8.69 -9.51
N ASN A 245 -21.19 9.90 -9.05
CA ASN A 245 -21.95 11.11 -9.39
C ASN A 245 -21.37 11.87 -10.61
N MET A 246 -20.20 11.45 -11.12
CA MET A 246 -19.49 12.00 -12.28
C MET A 246 -19.15 13.49 -12.10
N ASP A 247 -18.83 13.91 -10.87
CA ASP A 247 -18.40 15.28 -10.59
C ASP A 247 -16.90 15.50 -10.82
N GLY A 248 -16.14 14.42 -11.06
CA GLY A 248 -14.71 14.44 -11.33
C GLY A 248 -13.83 14.46 -10.07
N GLU A 249 -14.43 14.36 -8.89
CA GLU A 249 -13.77 14.32 -7.59
C GLU A 249 -14.22 13.08 -6.82
N LEU A 250 -13.46 12.68 -5.80
CA LEU A 250 -13.79 11.51 -4.98
C LEU A 250 -14.18 11.95 -3.57
N ASN A 251 -15.43 11.68 -3.19
CA ASN A 251 -15.84 11.74 -1.79
C ASN A 251 -15.27 10.53 -1.01
N ALA A 252 -15.37 10.56 0.34
CA ALA A 252 -14.76 9.53 1.17
C ALA A 252 -15.21 8.07 0.88
N PRO A 253 -16.51 7.79 0.64
CA PRO A 253 -16.95 6.49 0.13
C PRO A 253 -16.30 6.05 -1.20
N GLU A 254 -16.23 6.94 -2.18
CA GLU A 254 -15.65 6.63 -3.49
C GLU A 254 -14.13 6.45 -3.37
N PHE A 255 -13.47 7.27 -2.55
CA PHE A 255 -12.05 7.14 -2.25
C PHE A 255 -11.73 5.82 -1.52
N ALA A 256 -12.63 5.33 -0.65
CA ALA A 256 -12.48 4.00 -0.03
C ALA A 256 -12.58 2.87 -1.08
N ASP A 257 -13.45 3.03 -2.09
CA ASP A 257 -13.55 2.09 -3.20
C ASP A 257 -12.34 2.21 -4.17
N PHE A 258 -11.78 3.41 -4.36
CA PHE A 258 -10.53 3.64 -5.08
C PHE A 258 -9.35 2.92 -4.42
N GLU A 259 -9.17 3.07 -3.11
CA GLU A 259 -8.12 2.39 -2.32
C GLU A 259 -8.23 0.86 -2.43
N ARG A 260 -9.45 0.31 -2.53
CA ARG A 260 -9.64 -1.12 -2.81
C ARG A 260 -9.07 -1.51 -4.19
N ILE A 261 -9.25 -0.68 -5.21
CA ILE A 261 -8.70 -0.93 -6.55
C ILE A 261 -7.18 -0.79 -6.56
N VAL A 262 -6.61 0.22 -5.86
CA VAL A 262 -5.16 0.37 -5.67
C VAL A 262 -4.57 -0.89 -5.04
N ARG A 263 -5.20 -1.42 -3.98
CA ARG A 263 -4.79 -2.70 -3.37
C ARG A 263 -4.86 -3.87 -4.33
N ALA A 264 -5.93 -3.99 -5.12
CA ALA A 264 -6.03 -5.06 -6.11
C ALA A 264 -4.88 -5.00 -7.14
N ARG A 265 -4.47 -3.79 -7.54
CA ARG A 265 -3.27 -3.56 -8.38
C ARG A 265 -1.98 -3.94 -7.67
N ALA A 266 -1.84 -3.59 -6.39
CA ALA A 266 -0.69 -3.99 -5.56
C ALA A 266 -0.49 -5.50 -5.55
N ILE A 267 -1.57 -6.26 -5.33
CA ILE A 267 -1.56 -7.74 -5.33
C ILE A 267 -1.19 -8.29 -6.73
N GLU A 268 -1.69 -7.68 -7.80
CA GLU A 268 -1.31 -8.05 -9.17
C GLU A 268 0.18 -7.83 -9.43
N ASN A 269 0.71 -6.70 -8.95
CA ASN A 269 2.13 -6.38 -9.03
C ASN A 269 2.96 -7.35 -8.19
N SER A 270 2.48 -7.78 -7.02
CA SER A 270 3.13 -8.80 -6.18
C SER A 270 3.21 -10.14 -6.87
N LYS A 271 2.16 -10.58 -7.55
CA LYS A 271 2.20 -11.80 -8.39
C LYS A 271 3.24 -11.73 -9.49
N LYS A 272 3.43 -10.56 -10.11
CA LYS A 272 4.46 -10.36 -11.14
C LYS A 272 5.86 -10.41 -10.53
N ALA A 273 6.06 -9.73 -9.39
CA ALA A 273 7.33 -9.73 -8.68
C ALA A 273 7.70 -11.12 -8.14
N MET A 274 6.74 -11.88 -7.64
CA MET A 274 6.93 -13.23 -7.11
C MET A 274 7.66 -14.13 -8.11
N ARG A 275 7.35 -14.05 -9.40
CA ARG A 275 8.03 -14.84 -10.46
C ARG A 275 9.53 -14.60 -10.57
N VAL A 276 10.04 -13.52 -10.02
CA VAL A 276 11.46 -13.15 -10.03
C VAL A 276 12.12 -13.44 -8.68
N VAL A 277 11.36 -13.37 -7.60
CA VAL A 277 11.90 -13.44 -6.22
C VAL A 277 11.78 -14.81 -5.60
N ASP A 278 10.72 -15.55 -5.94
CA ASP A 278 10.43 -16.92 -5.53
C ASP A 278 11.35 -17.87 -6.31
N ALA A 279 12.50 -18.20 -5.71
CA ALA A 279 13.56 -18.94 -6.39
C ALA A 279 13.20 -20.41 -6.55
N ASP A 280 12.43 -20.96 -5.61
CA ASP A 280 12.02 -22.36 -5.59
C ASP A 280 10.64 -22.62 -6.22
N ASN A 281 9.93 -21.57 -6.63
CA ASN A 281 8.58 -21.60 -7.20
C ASN A 281 7.55 -22.23 -6.23
N SER A 282 7.72 -22.01 -4.93
CA SER A 282 6.78 -22.46 -3.89
C SER A 282 5.45 -21.73 -3.95
N GLY A 283 5.40 -20.54 -4.55
CA GLY A 283 4.24 -19.64 -4.58
C GLY A 283 4.10 -18.78 -3.34
N THR A 284 5.11 -18.79 -2.48
CA THR A 284 5.24 -18.03 -1.23
C THR A 284 6.66 -17.48 -1.12
N LEU A 285 6.86 -16.46 -0.29
CA LEU A 285 8.17 -15.82 -0.11
C LEU A 285 8.68 -16.01 1.31
N THR A 286 9.86 -16.63 1.44
CA THR A 286 10.54 -16.74 2.74
C THR A 286 11.28 -15.44 3.11
N LEU A 287 11.65 -15.28 4.38
CA LEU A 287 12.44 -14.13 4.84
C LEU A 287 13.78 -14.02 4.10
N ASP A 288 14.45 -15.14 3.82
CA ASP A 288 15.73 -15.17 3.12
C ASP A 288 15.61 -14.67 1.67
N GLU A 289 14.55 -15.07 0.98
CA GLU A 289 14.28 -14.59 -0.39
C GLU A 289 13.87 -13.11 -0.41
N ALA A 290 13.05 -12.68 0.55
CA ALA A 290 12.68 -11.29 0.74
C ALA A 290 13.90 -10.41 1.03
N LYS A 291 14.81 -10.88 1.90
CA LYS A 291 16.07 -10.23 2.26
C LYS A 291 16.93 -9.97 1.03
N ARG A 292 17.17 -10.99 0.21
CA ARG A 292 18.02 -10.86 -0.98
C ARG A 292 17.55 -9.70 -1.88
N VAL A 293 16.25 -9.65 -2.15
CA VAL A 293 15.66 -8.66 -3.06
C VAL A 293 15.61 -7.28 -2.43
N ALA A 294 15.18 -7.19 -1.18
CA ALA A 294 15.09 -5.90 -0.50
C ALA A 294 16.48 -5.29 -0.25
N PHE A 295 17.50 -6.11 0.01
CA PHE A 295 18.88 -5.69 0.12
C PHE A 295 19.46 -5.19 -1.22
N GLU A 296 19.25 -5.95 -2.32
CA GLU A 296 19.69 -5.53 -3.66
C GLU A 296 19.01 -4.23 -4.11
N HIS A 297 17.70 -4.10 -3.91
CA HIS A 297 16.94 -2.95 -4.42
C HIS A 297 16.96 -1.72 -3.51
N TYR A 298 17.02 -1.89 -2.19
CA TYR A 298 16.86 -0.80 -1.23
C TYR A 298 17.98 -0.71 -0.19
N GLY A 299 18.87 -1.70 -0.10
CA GLY A 299 19.94 -1.74 0.91
C GLY A 299 19.43 -2.01 2.33
N PHE A 300 18.24 -2.59 2.47
CA PHE A 300 17.68 -2.93 3.77
C PHE A 300 18.27 -4.25 4.27
N ASP A 301 18.80 -4.22 5.49
CA ASP A 301 19.32 -5.38 6.18
C ASP A 301 18.20 -6.18 6.87
N GLU A 302 18.55 -7.37 7.36
CA GLU A 302 17.60 -8.26 8.02
C GLU A 302 17.00 -7.63 9.29
N ALA A 303 17.78 -6.85 10.03
CA ALA A 303 17.29 -6.16 11.23
C ALA A 303 16.18 -5.15 10.91
N THR A 304 16.28 -4.48 9.76
CA THR A 304 15.24 -3.56 9.27
C THR A 304 14.05 -4.30 8.68
N LEU A 305 14.28 -5.43 7.99
CA LEU A 305 13.22 -6.17 7.29
C LEU A 305 12.40 -7.10 8.17
N SER A 306 13.02 -7.73 9.17
CA SER A 306 12.37 -8.74 10.02
C SER A 306 11.09 -8.23 10.70
N PRO A 307 11.03 -6.99 11.25
CA PRO A 307 9.78 -6.44 11.77
C PRO A 307 8.69 -6.24 10.71
N PHE A 308 9.06 -5.80 9.50
CA PHE A 308 8.10 -5.62 8.40
C PHE A 308 7.61 -6.95 7.85
N PHE A 309 8.47 -7.97 7.82
CA PHE A 309 8.10 -9.32 7.41
C PHE A 309 7.10 -9.91 8.40
N GLY A 310 7.41 -9.88 9.70
CA GLY A 310 6.50 -10.36 10.74
C GLY A 310 5.20 -9.57 10.84
N GLN A 311 5.19 -8.29 10.43
CA GLN A 311 3.96 -7.51 10.32
C GLN A 311 3.11 -7.92 9.11
N ALA A 312 3.75 -8.34 8.01
CA ALA A 312 3.05 -8.74 6.79
C ALA A 312 2.56 -10.20 6.83
N ASP A 313 3.25 -11.06 7.58
CA ASP A 313 2.89 -12.47 7.83
C ASP A 313 1.69 -12.55 8.80
N GLU A 314 0.50 -12.30 8.28
CA GLU A 314 -0.74 -12.19 9.05
C GLU A 314 -1.21 -13.54 9.62
N ASN A 315 -0.82 -14.64 8.97
CA ASN A 315 -1.16 -16.00 9.39
C ASN A 315 -0.07 -16.67 10.27
N GLU A 316 1.09 -16.02 10.42
CA GLU A 316 2.27 -16.44 11.19
C GLU A 316 2.84 -17.81 10.73
N ASP A 317 2.77 -18.13 9.44
CA ASP A 317 3.29 -19.37 8.86
C ASP A 317 4.77 -19.29 8.46
N GLY A 318 5.39 -18.11 8.61
CA GLY A 318 6.78 -17.85 8.31
C GLY A 318 7.08 -17.60 6.83
N GLN A 319 6.04 -17.48 6.00
CA GLN A 319 6.13 -17.20 4.57
C GLN A 319 5.09 -16.15 4.18
N LEU A 320 5.36 -15.38 3.12
CA LEU A 320 4.43 -14.39 2.61
C LEU A 320 3.77 -14.91 1.33
N ASP A 321 2.43 -15.00 1.34
CA ASP A 321 1.68 -15.22 0.12
C ASP A 321 1.63 -13.96 -0.77
N ASN A 322 0.89 -14.01 -1.88
CA ASN A 322 0.80 -12.87 -2.81
C ASN A 322 0.15 -11.61 -2.21
N VAL A 323 -0.75 -11.78 -1.25
CA VAL A 323 -1.47 -10.71 -0.57
C VAL A 323 -0.59 -10.11 0.52
N GLU A 324 0.03 -10.95 1.34
CA GLU A 324 0.97 -10.55 2.39
C GLU A 324 2.21 -9.88 1.80
N PHE A 325 2.73 -10.42 0.69
CA PHE A 325 3.85 -9.81 -0.04
C PHE A 325 3.49 -8.44 -0.62
N ALA A 326 2.23 -8.18 -0.99
CA ALA A 326 1.80 -6.84 -1.37
C ALA A 326 1.90 -5.86 -0.20
N GLY A 327 1.39 -6.25 0.98
CA GLY A 327 1.52 -5.45 2.20
C GLY A 327 2.98 -5.17 2.56
N PHE A 328 3.83 -6.20 2.52
CA PHE A 328 5.27 -6.07 2.76
C PHE A 328 5.94 -5.07 1.81
N ARG A 329 5.62 -5.14 0.51
CA ARG A 329 6.16 -4.20 -0.50
C ARG A 329 5.71 -2.76 -0.28
N SER A 330 4.44 -2.53 0.05
CA SER A 330 3.94 -1.18 0.32
C SER A 330 4.67 -0.57 1.53
N VAL A 331 4.93 -1.35 2.58
CA VAL A 331 5.69 -0.90 3.76
C VAL A 331 7.15 -0.59 3.41
N ILE A 332 7.81 -1.44 2.62
CA ILE A 332 9.18 -1.18 2.13
C ILE A 332 9.24 0.11 1.30
N ARG A 333 8.26 0.34 0.43
CA ARG A 333 8.19 1.58 -0.37
C ARG A 333 7.97 2.80 0.52
N ALA A 334 7.06 2.74 1.50
CA ALA A 334 6.87 3.84 2.45
C ALA A 334 8.16 4.14 3.23
N ARG A 335 8.92 3.10 3.60
CA ARG A 335 10.23 3.26 4.25
C ARG A 335 11.24 3.93 3.31
N SER A 336 11.34 3.50 2.06
CA SER A 336 12.28 4.08 1.09
C SER A 336 11.97 5.54 0.77
N VAL A 337 10.69 5.92 0.71
CA VAL A 337 10.27 7.33 0.57
C VAL A 337 10.71 8.15 1.77
N LYS A 338 10.59 7.62 2.99
CA LYS A 338 11.08 8.29 4.20
C LYS A 338 12.59 8.49 4.19
N ASP A 339 13.35 7.47 3.79
CA ASP A 339 14.82 7.56 3.69
C ASP A 339 15.24 8.55 2.60
N ALA A 340 14.50 8.60 1.48
CA ALA A 340 14.70 9.59 0.43
C ALA A 340 14.45 11.03 0.94
N MET A 341 13.42 11.25 1.77
CA MET A 341 13.19 12.56 2.40
C MET A 341 14.37 12.99 3.29
N GLU A 342 14.98 12.06 4.03
CA GLU A 342 16.17 12.37 4.84
C GLU A 342 17.39 12.69 3.97
N LYS A 343 17.57 11.97 2.86
CA LYS A 343 18.63 12.22 1.88
C LYS A 343 18.42 13.57 1.17
N MET A 344 17.19 13.89 0.81
CA MET A 344 16.81 15.14 0.16
C MET A 344 17.25 16.37 0.96
N LYS A 345 17.10 16.35 2.29
CA LYS A 345 17.56 17.45 3.17
C LYS A 345 19.05 17.78 3.05
N ARG A 346 19.86 16.83 2.57
CA ARG A 346 21.32 17.01 2.38
C ARG A 346 21.68 17.44 0.97
N ILE A 347 20.85 17.10 -0.01
CA ILE A 347 21.09 17.31 -1.45
C ILE A 347 20.43 18.60 -1.93
N ASP A 348 19.21 18.87 -1.47
CA ASP A 348 18.45 20.08 -1.75
C ASP A 348 19.16 21.28 -1.13
N THR A 349 20.03 21.90 -1.92
CA THR A 349 20.88 23.01 -1.47
C THR A 349 20.10 24.32 -1.47
N ASN A 350 19.05 24.38 -2.28
CA ASN A 350 18.28 25.60 -2.51
C ASN A 350 17.02 25.66 -1.61
N GLY A 351 16.63 24.54 -0.98
CA GLY A 351 15.57 24.43 0.00
C GLY A 351 14.17 24.49 -0.61
N ASP A 352 14.00 24.15 -1.88
CA ASP A 352 12.69 24.15 -2.54
C ASP A 352 11.91 22.84 -2.37
N GLY A 353 12.47 21.88 -1.62
CA GLY A 353 11.83 20.60 -1.33
C GLY A 353 11.80 19.64 -2.52
N LEU A 354 12.60 19.92 -3.56
CA LEU A 354 12.71 19.13 -4.77
C LEU A 354 14.19 18.92 -5.11
N VAL A 355 14.50 17.88 -5.88
CA VAL A 355 15.87 17.63 -6.35
C VAL A 355 15.99 17.97 -7.83
N SER A 356 16.82 18.95 -8.15
CA SER A 356 17.15 19.29 -9.54
C SER A 356 18.15 18.31 -10.16
N THR A 357 18.24 18.31 -11.49
CA THR A 357 19.23 17.50 -12.23
C THR A 357 20.67 17.78 -11.80
N ALA A 358 21.00 19.05 -11.51
CA ALA A 358 22.34 19.43 -11.07
C ALA A 358 22.68 18.88 -9.68
N GLU A 359 21.72 18.93 -8.76
CA GLU A 359 21.86 18.37 -7.40
C GLU A 359 21.95 16.84 -7.44
N ALA A 360 21.15 16.19 -8.29
CA ALA A 360 21.21 14.74 -8.51
C ALA A 360 22.59 14.31 -9.05
N ILE A 361 23.12 14.98 -10.08
CA ILE A 361 24.45 14.70 -10.65
C ILE A 361 25.56 14.91 -9.61
N ASP A 362 25.49 15.98 -8.83
CA ASP A 362 26.50 16.22 -7.79
C ASP A 362 26.45 15.13 -6.70
N SER A 363 25.25 14.69 -6.31
CA SER A 363 25.08 13.61 -5.33
C SER A 363 25.59 12.27 -5.84
N THR A 364 25.13 11.81 -7.01
CA THR A 364 25.52 10.50 -7.57
C THR A 364 27.00 10.45 -7.94
N LYS A 365 27.58 11.57 -8.38
CA LYS A 365 29.02 11.65 -8.62
C LYS A 365 29.83 11.52 -7.32
N LYS A 366 29.37 12.12 -6.22
CA LYS A 366 30.06 12.03 -4.92
C LYS A 366 29.92 10.65 -4.27
N GLU A 367 28.72 10.09 -4.29
CA GLU A 367 28.40 8.84 -3.60
C GLU A 367 28.70 7.62 -4.47
N ASP A 368 28.36 7.66 -5.75
CA ASP A 368 28.40 6.51 -6.65
C ASP A 368 29.47 6.61 -7.75
N ASP A 369 30.17 7.74 -7.89
CA ASP A 369 31.13 8.02 -9.00
C ASP A 369 30.47 7.87 -10.38
N MET A 370 29.17 8.08 -10.44
CA MET A 370 28.38 7.98 -11.66
C MET A 370 28.66 9.19 -12.54
N ASP A 371 28.71 8.96 -13.86
CA ASP A 371 28.83 10.05 -14.80
C ASP A 371 27.50 10.80 -14.97
N SER A 372 27.59 11.99 -15.57
CA SER A 372 26.43 12.87 -15.74
C SER A 372 25.41 12.33 -16.76
N GLU A 373 25.84 11.57 -17.76
CA GLU A 373 24.95 11.05 -18.81
C GLU A 373 24.10 9.90 -18.27
N GLU A 374 24.73 8.96 -17.55
CA GLU A 374 24.05 7.87 -16.86
C GLU A 374 23.09 8.42 -15.79
N THR A 375 23.54 9.39 -14.99
CA THR A 375 22.68 10.02 -13.97
C THR A 375 21.44 10.66 -14.60
N LEU A 376 21.58 11.36 -15.73
CA LEU A 376 20.46 11.98 -16.44
C LEU A 376 19.50 10.95 -17.02
N ALA A 377 20.00 9.81 -17.51
CA ALA A 377 19.15 8.72 -17.99
C ALA A 377 18.28 8.17 -16.85
N LEU A 378 18.86 7.88 -15.69
CA LEU A 378 18.13 7.41 -14.51
C LEU A 378 17.16 8.46 -13.98
N PHE A 379 17.57 9.73 -13.97
CA PHE A 379 16.72 10.86 -13.57
C PHE A 379 15.46 10.95 -14.43
N ASN A 380 15.59 10.84 -15.75
CA ASN A 380 14.45 10.93 -16.66
C ASN A 380 13.48 9.74 -16.53
N ILE A 381 13.97 8.58 -16.08
CA ILE A 381 13.12 7.41 -15.79
C ILE A 381 12.34 7.64 -14.49
N ALA A 382 12.95 8.29 -13.51
CA ALA A 382 12.34 8.60 -12.23
C ALA A 382 11.37 9.80 -12.27
N ASP A 383 11.65 10.82 -13.10
CA ASP A 383 10.81 12.02 -13.31
C ASP A 383 9.56 11.68 -14.14
N GLN A 384 8.58 11.06 -13.48
CA GLN A 384 7.37 10.54 -14.11
C GLN A 384 6.47 11.68 -14.61
N ASN A 385 6.37 12.76 -13.83
CA ASN A 385 5.56 13.92 -14.18
C ASN A 385 6.28 14.88 -15.16
N LYS A 386 7.56 14.62 -15.49
CA LYS A 386 8.39 15.41 -16.40
C LYS A 386 8.51 16.88 -15.96
N SER A 387 8.52 17.12 -14.66
CA SER A 387 8.68 18.46 -14.10
C SER A 387 10.11 18.99 -14.27
N GLY A 388 11.08 18.10 -14.52
CA GLY A 388 12.51 18.39 -14.53
C GLY A 388 13.12 18.49 -13.13
N LYS A 389 12.37 18.05 -12.11
CA LYS A 389 12.77 17.96 -10.70
C LYS A 389 12.19 16.66 -10.13
N LEU A 390 12.80 16.12 -9.08
CA LEU A 390 12.28 14.93 -8.38
C LEU A 390 11.66 15.33 -7.05
N ASP A 391 10.44 14.87 -6.79
CA ASP A 391 9.86 14.90 -5.45
C ASP A 391 10.38 13.76 -4.55
N LYS A 392 9.85 13.65 -3.32
CA LYS A 392 10.25 12.60 -2.35
C LYS A 392 10.08 11.17 -2.88
N VAL A 393 9.04 10.92 -3.69
CA VAL A 393 8.69 9.59 -4.21
C VAL A 393 9.57 9.28 -5.42
N GLU A 394 9.66 10.22 -6.35
CA GLU A 394 10.52 10.11 -7.53
C GLU A 394 12.01 10.00 -7.12
N LEU A 395 12.42 10.68 -6.06
CA LEU A 395 13.77 10.54 -5.50
C LEU A 395 14.00 9.14 -4.89
N ALA A 396 12.99 8.52 -4.27
CA ALA A 396 13.10 7.15 -3.76
C ALA A 396 13.30 6.15 -4.90
N ASP A 397 12.52 6.29 -5.98
CA ASP A 397 12.66 5.47 -7.19
C ASP A 397 14.01 5.73 -7.88
N PHE A 398 14.46 6.99 -7.95
CA PHE A 398 15.78 7.35 -8.45
C PHE A 398 16.92 6.72 -7.63
N ASN A 399 16.88 6.78 -6.30
CA ASN A 399 17.89 6.16 -5.44
C ASN A 399 17.96 4.63 -5.66
N ARG A 400 16.81 3.98 -5.82
CA ARG A 400 16.75 2.56 -6.17
C ARG A 400 17.40 2.28 -7.53
N LEU A 401 17.11 3.09 -8.54
CA LEU A 401 17.72 2.94 -9.88
C LEU A 401 19.23 3.16 -9.86
N VAL A 402 19.69 4.17 -9.13
CA VAL A 402 21.12 4.46 -8.90
C VAL A 402 21.80 3.26 -8.25
N ARG A 403 21.21 2.69 -7.20
CA ARG A 403 21.74 1.49 -6.54
C ARG A 403 21.86 0.32 -7.52
N LEU A 404 20.82 0.05 -8.31
CA LEU A 404 20.85 -1.04 -9.29
C LEU A 404 21.92 -0.84 -10.38
N SER A 405 22.11 0.39 -10.84
CA SER A 405 23.22 0.73 -11.75
C SER A 405 24.57 0.47 -11.08
N SER A 406 24.77 0.94 -9.84
CA SER A 406 25.99 0.70 -9.07
C SER A 406 26.27 -0.81 -8.85
N ILE A 407 25.24 -1.60 -8.58
CA ILE A 407 25.35 -3.07 -8.44
C ILE A 407 25.76 -3.69 -9.77
N LYS A 408 25.10 -3.31 -10.87
CA LYS A 408 25.45 -3.79 -12.21
C LYS A 408 26.90 -3.46 -12.55
N PHE A 409 27.36 -2.24 -12.23
CA PHE A 409 28.75 -1.84 -12.41
C PHE A 409 29.70 -2.74 -11.60
N ALA A 410 29.37 -3.02 -10.33
CA ALA A 410 30.16 -3.93 -9.50
C ALA A 410 30.17 -5.37 -10.04
N THR A 411 29.06 -5.84 -10.59
CA THR A 411 28.97 -7.15 -11.28
C THR A 411 29.83 -7.19 -12.54
N ASP A 412 29.77 -6.15 -13.38
CA ASP A 412 30.54 -6.09 -14.63
C ASP A 412 32.06 -6.01 -14.37
N HIS A 413 32.46 -5.42 -13.24
CA HIS A 413 33.86 -5.29 -12.82
C HIS A 413 34.24 -6.29 -11.71
N PHE A 414 33.45 -7.35 -11.51
CA PHE A 414 33.67 -8.31 -10.41
C PHE A 414 35.07 -8.95 -10.47
N GLN A 415 35.57 -9.22 -11.68
CA GLN A 415 36.91 -9.76 -11.94
C GLN A 415 38.06 -8.82 -11.54
N GLU A 416 37.80 -7.53 -11.34
CA GLU A 416 38.83 -6.61 -10.83
C GLU A 416 39.01 -6.74 -9.31
N PHE A 417 38.00 -7.27 -8.63
CA PHE A 417 38.01 -7.50 -7.19
C PHE A 417 38.46 -8.92 -6.83
N ASP A 418 38.06 -9.90 -7.63
CA ASP A 418 38.46 -11.31 -7.52
C ASP A 418 39.87 -11.52 -8.10
N LEU A 419 40.88 -11.58 -7.23
CA LEU A 419 42.29 -11.62 -7.64
C LEU A 419 42.78 -13.04 -7.94
N ASP A 420 42.16 -14.04 -7.33
CA ASP A 420 42.53 -15.45 -7.50
C ASP A 420 41.66 -16.20 -8.53
N GLY A 421 40.57 -15.57 -8.99
CA GLY A 421 39.68 -16.05 -10.03
C GLY A 421 38.72 -17.14 -9.55
N ASN A 422 38.33 -17.12 -8.27
CA ASN A 422 37.46 -18.12 -7.66
C ASN A 422 35.96 -17.75 -7.66
N ASP A 423 35.60 -16.65 -8.32
CA ASP A 423 34.25 -16.07 -8.38
C ASP A 423 33.70 -15.62 -7.01
N ALA A 424 34.58 -15.30 -6.06
CA ALA A 424 34.25 -14.69 -4.77
C ALA A 424 35.21 -13.53 -4.46
N VAL A 425 34.76 -12.57 -3.65
CA VAL A 425 35.59 -11.44 -3.21
C VAL A 425 35.78 -11.53 -1.71
N THR A 426 36.92 -12.06 -1.31
CA THR A 426 37.27 -12.26 0.10
C THR A 426 37.75 -10.96 0.76
N PHE A 427 37.76 -10.95 2.10
CA PHE A 427 38.36 -9.85 2.87
C PHE A 427 39.81 -9.53 2.45
N ASP A 428 40.63 -10.55 2.22
CA ASP A 428 42.06 -10.36 1.92
C ASP A 428 42.27 -9.65 0.57
N GLU A 429 41.44 -9.97 -0.42
CA GLU A 429 41.50 -9.37 -1.76
C GLU A 429 41.05 -7.92 -1.75
N ILE A 430 39.88 -7.64 -1.15
CA ILE A 430 39.37 -6.27 -1.11
C ILE A 430 40.22 -5.38 -0.20
N ALA A 431 40.82 -5.93 0.88
CA ALA A 431 41.72 -5.19 1.74
C ALA A 431 42.98 -4.72 1.01
N VAL A 432 43.54 -5.53 0.12
CA VAL A 432 44.71 -5.14 -0.70
C VAL A 432 44.35 -3.94 -1.59
N LEU A 433 43.20 -3.98 -2.26
CA LEU A 433 42.75 -2.92 -3.14
C LEU A 433 42.54 -1.59 -2.40
N ILE A 434 41.87 -1.63 -1.23
CA ILE A 434 41.58 -0.44 -0.43
C ILE A 434 42.83 0.12 0.25
N GLU A 435 43.71 -0.74 0.79
CA GLU A 435 44.96 -0.31 1.41
C GLU A 435 45.85 0.40 0.38
N GLN A 436 45.94 -0.12 -0.85
CA GLN A 436 46.71 0.50 -1.93
C GLN A 436 46.10 1.82 -2.41
N LYS A 437 44.76 1.91 -2.55
CA LYS A 437 44.09 3.08 -3.12
C LYS A 437 43.89 4.22 -2.11
N TYR A 438 43.58 3.89 -0.86
CA TYR A 438 43.16 4.87 0.16
C TYR A 438 44.08 4.91 1.38
N GLY A 439 45.01 3.96 1.54
CA GLY A 439 45.94 3.92 2.68
C GLY A 439 45.26 3.62 4.02
N ILE A 440 44.09 2.97 4.00
CA ILE A 440 43.35 2.61 5.20
C ILE A 440 43.96 1.33 5.79
N PRO A 441 44.22 1.26 7.10
CA PRO A 441 44.83 0.08 7.70
C PRO A 441 43.84 -1.11 7.74
N ARG A 442 44.37 -2.32 7.56
CA ARG A 442 43.59 -3.57 7.48
C ARG A 442 42.62 -3.81 8.64
N ASN A 443 42.96 -3.39 9.85
CA ASN A 443 42.07 -3.56 11.01
C ASN A 443 40.75 -2.79 10.86
N MET A 444 40.78 -1.61 10.23
CA MET A 444 39.56 -0.82 9.99
C MET A 444 38.76 -1.34 8.81
N ILE A 445 39.45 -1.76 7.74
CA ILE A 445 38.82 -2.46 6.62
C ILE A 445 38.06 -3.68 7.13
N LYS A 446 38.63 -4.42 8.10
CA LYS A 446 37.98 -5.59 8.70
C LYS A 446 36.69 -5.23 9.43
N THR A 447 36.69 -4.14 10.19
CA THR A 447 35.46 -3.66 10.85
C THR A 447 34.38 -3.30 9.85
N PHE A 448 34.73 -2.69 8.72
CA PHE A 448 33.77 -2.38 7.67
C PHE A 448 33.27 -3.62 6.93
N PHE A 449 34.15 -4.60 6.72
CA PHE A 449 33.79 -5.88 6.11
C PHE A 449 32.80 -6.63 7.01
N GLU A 450 33.11 -6.80 8.29
CA GLU A 450 32.25 -7.47 9.27
C GLU A 450 30.91 -6.75 9.50
N GLN A 451 30.81 -5.47 9.16
CA GLN A 451 29.54 -4.72 9.21
C GLN A 451 28.63 -4.98 8.00
N ILE A 452 29.18 -5.46 6.89
CA ILE A 452 28.51 -5.53 5.59
C ILE A 452 28.32 -6.96 5.12
N ASP A 453 29.19 -7.89 5.54
CA ASP A 453 29.01 -9.34 5.38
C ASP A 453 27.86 -9.82 6.30
N VAL A 454 26.63 -9.49 5.91
CA VAL A 454 25.43 -9.71 6.74
C VAL A 454 25.09 -11.20 6.81
N ASP A 455 25.39 -11.96 5.76
CA ASP A 455 25.16 -13.41 5.73
C ASP A 455 26.31 -14.22 6.37
N ASN A 456 27.40 -13.56 6.78
CA ASN A 456 28.60 -14.17 7.33
C ASN A 456 29.18 -15.26 6.39
N SER A 457 29.00 -15.08 5.09
CA SER A 457 29.56 -15.96 4.08
C SER A 457 31.09 -15.88 4.06
N GLY A 458 31.64 -14.74 4.47
CA GLY A 458 33.08 -14.46 4.42
C GLY A 458 33.54 -13.89 3.07
N ASP A 459 32.61 -13.69 2.14
CA ASP A 459 32.82 -13.14 0.79
C ASP A 459 31.81 -12.01 0.54
N LEU A 460 32.12 -11.08 -0.36
CA LEU A 460 31.21 -9.97 -0.68
C LEU A 460 30.50 -10.20 -2.00
N MET A 461 29.16 -10.21 -1.97
CA MET A 461 28.36 -10.16 -3.19
C MET A 461 28.35 -8.75 -3.81
N PRO A 462 28.00 -8.56 -5.10
CA PRO A 462 28.05 -7.24 -5.74
C PRO A 462 27.29 -6.12 -5.01
N ALA A 463 26.15 -6.44 -4.38
CA ALA A 463 25.40 -5.49 -3.56
C ALA A 463 26.17 -5.04 -2.31
N GLU A 464 26.83 -5.97 -1.62
CA GLU A 464 27.68 -5.69 -0.46
C GLU A 464 28.94 -4.89 -0.84
N ILE A 465 29.49 -5.14 -2.04
CA ILE A 465 30.63 -4.34 -2.56
C ILE A 465 30.22 -2.86 -2.73
N VAL A 466 28.99 -2.59 -3.17
CA VAL A 466 28.46 -1.22 -3.30
C VAL A 466 28.35 -0.55 -1.93
N ASP A 467 27.78 -1.24 -0.94
CA ASP A 467 27.65 -0.71 0.43
C ASP A 467 29.02 -0.49 1.08
N PHE A 468 29.95 -1.42 0.86
CA PHE A 468 31.32 -1.33 1.36
C PHE A 468 32.04 -0.11 0.77
N ARG A 469 31.85 0.14 -0.51
CA ARG A 469 32.37 1.32 -1.20
C ARG A 469 31.80 2.63 -0.64
N HIS A 470 30.50 2.70 -0.36
CA HIS A 470 29.90 3.88 0.29
C HIS A 470 30.49 4.13 1.68
N LEU A 471 30.66 3.07 2.48
CA LEU A 471 31.20 3.17 3.84
C LEU A 471 32.65 3.67 3.84
N ILE A 472 33.50 3.12 2.97
CA ILE A 472 34.88 3.59 2.78
C ILE A 472 34.92 5.07 2.37
N ARG A 473 34.08 5.50 1.44
CA ARG A 473 34.05 6.92 1.01
C ARG A 473 33.64 7.85 2.13
N ASN A 474 32.60 7.50 2.88
CA ASN A 474 32.15 8.28 4.02
C ASN A 474 33.26 8.43 5.07
N HIS A 475 34.03 7.36 5.30
CA HIS A 475 35.19 7.42 6.19
C HIS A 475 36.30 8.35 5.65
N VAL A 476 36.66 8.21 4.37
CA VAL A 476 37.71 9.02 3.73
C VAL A 476 37.31 10.51 3.66
N SER A 477 36.03 10.82 3.44
CA SER A 477 35.53 12.20 3.40
C SER A 477 35.57 12.85 4.78
N GLN A 478 35.15 12.13 5.84
CA GLN A 478 35.24 12.59 7.23
C GLN A 478 36.69 12.87 7.66
N GLN A 479 37.62 11.94 7.37
CA GLN A 479 39.04 12.16 7.68
C GLN A 479 39.62 13.39 6.97
N ARG A 480 39.23 13.65 5.71
CA ARG A 480 39.65 14.85 4.98
C ARG A 480 39.11 16.11 5.64
N GLN A 481 37.85 16.13 6.07
CA GLN A 481 37.26 17.28 6.76
C GLN A 481 37.95 17.56 8.12
N GLU A 482 38.22 16.53 8.92
CA GLU A 482 38.94 16.67 10.20
C GLU A 482 40.38 17.21 10.03
N LYS A 483 41.10 16.74 9.00
CA LYS A 483 42.45 17.23 8.68
C LYS A 483 42.44 18.69 8.22
N THR A 484 41.39 19.12 7.53
CA THR A 484 41.23 20.51 7.06
C THR A 484 40.91 21.45 8.23
N THR A 485 40.14 20.99 9.22
CA THR A 485 39.74 21.77 10.40
C THR A 485 40.89 21.96 11.40
N THR A 486 41.85 21.03 11.43
CA THR A 486 43.02 21.09 12.34
C THR A 486 44.14 22.00 11.81
N THR A 487 44.09 22.41 10.53
CA THR A 487 45.16 23.20 9.88
C THR A 487 44.90 24.72 9.89
N THR A 488 43.90 25.20 10.64
CA THR A 488 43.61 26.64 10.82
C THR A 488 43.97 27.16 12.22
N GLN A 489 45.13 26.78 12.77
CA GLN A 489 45.79 27.57 13.82
C GLN A 489 47.07 28.21 13.26
N ALA A 490 47.03 29.53 13.15
CA ALA A 490 48.13 30.37 12.69
C ALA A 490 49.37 30.23 13.59
N PRO A 491 50.60 30.32 13.03
CA PRO A 491 51.82 30.20 13.81
C PRO A 491 51.97 31.40 14.76
N PRO A 492 52.44 31.19 16.01
CA PRO A 492 52.72 32.30 16.91
C PRO A 492 53.95 33.07 16.42
N THR A 493 53.77 34.38 16.26
CA THR A 493 54.84 35.32 15.96
C THR A 493 55.76 35.46 17.17
N THR A 494 57.06 35.28 16.92
CA THR A 494 58.15 35.48 17.85
C THR A 494 58.28 36.96 18.22
N SER A 495 58.34 37.26 19.52
CA SER A 495 58.92 38.50 20.06
C SER A 495 59.65 38.16 21.35
N ALA A 496 60.96 38.36 21.31
CA ALA A 496 61.91 38.04 22.37
C ALA A 496 61.73 38.92 23.61
N SER A 497 62.02 38.37 24.79
CA SER A 497 62.81 39.05 25.83
C SER A 497 63.33 38.07 26.89
N THR A 498 64.64 38.17 27.08
CA THR A 498 65.54 37.44 27.97
C THR A 498 65.33 37.77 29.45
N THR A 499 65.53 36.80 30.35
CA THR A 499 66.31 36.82 31.63
C THR A 499 65.70 35.87 32.68
N THR A 500 66.35 34.75 33.01
CA THR A 500 67.32 34.45 34.10
C THR A 500 66.71 34.10 35.48
N SER A 501 67.13 32.93 36.00
CA SER A 501 67.33 32.51 37.40
C SER A 501 66.13 32.31 38.38
N THR A 502 66.00 31.03 38.79
CA THR A 502 65.53 30.44 40.06
C THR A 502 66.18 31.04 41.34
N PRO A 503 65.85 30.64 42.59
CA PRO A 503 64.67 29.99 43.22
C PRO A 503 64.22 30.68 44.55
N ASN A 504 63.09 30.29 45.18
CA ASN A 504 62.93 30.15 46.65
C ASN A 504 61.51 29.79 47.12
N ALA A 505 61.45 29.07 48.24
CA ALA A 505 60.30 28.42 48.87
C ALA A 505 59.81 29.15 50.17
N PRO A 506 59.00 28.53 51.08
CA PRO A 506 57.70 28.98 51.66
C PRO A 506 57.88 29.51 53.13
N PRO A 507 56.93 29.55 54.13
CA PRO A 507 55.56 28.99 54.35
C PRO A 507 54.52 30.03 54.92
N THR A 508 53.26 29.76 55.32
CA THR A 508 52.78 29.06 56.57
C THR A 508 51.22 29.02 56.65
N THR A 509 50.65 27.83 56.97
CA THR A 509 49.53 27.42 57.89
C THR A 509 48.18 28.19 57.94
N THR A 510 46.98 27.58 58.03
CA THR A 510 46.46 26.73 59.15
C THR A 510 45.08 26.07 58.80
N THR A 511 44.97 24.73 58.99
CA THR A 511 43.90 23.85 59.61
C THR A 511 42.40 24.04 59.22
N THR A 512 41.55 23.02 59.00
CA THR A 512 41.20 21.84 59.85
C THR A 512 40.36 20.76 59.10
N GLU A 513 40.73 19.48 59.32
CA GLU A 513 40.01 18.16 59.45
C GLU A 513 38.65 17.90 58.75
N SER A 514 38.30 16.70 58.27
CA SER A 514 38.36 15.37 58.93
C SER A 514 38.31 14.15 57.98
N HIS A 515 38.68 12.99 58.53
CA HIS A 515 39.17 11.73 57.93
C HIS A 515 38.19 10.54 58.13
N LEU A 516 38.31 9.46 57.34
CA LEU A 516 38.17 7.99 57.62
C LEU A 516 37.75 7.24 56.32
N GLU A 517 38.55 6.42 55.60
CA GLU A 517 39.21 5.11 55.90
C GLU A 517 38.20 4.00 56.27
N VAL A 518 38.15 2.73 55.82
CA VAL A 518 39.07 1.69 55.27
C VAL A 518 38.13 0.60 54.62
N VAL A 519 38.42 -0.26 53.61
CA VAL A 519 39.01 -1.64 53.66
C VAL A 519 38.72 -2.36 52.32
N THR A 520 39.75 -2.96 51.71
CA THR A 520 39.68 -4.08 50.73
C THR A 520 39.90 -5.43 51.45
N PRO A 521 39.49 -6.60 50.91
CA PRO A 521 40.42 -7.35 50.05
C PRO A 521 39.81 -8.22 48.93
N SER A 522 40.67 -8.54 47.97
CA SER A 522 40.59 -9.54 46.87
C SER A 522 40.50 -11.00 47.37
N THR A 523 39.89 -11.93 46.61
CA THR A 523 40.47 -13.22 46.09
C THR A 523 39.49 -13.94 45.12
N THR A 524 40.03 -14.48 44.02
CA THR A 524 39.47 -15.34 42.93
C THR A 524 39.32 -16.85 43.33
N PRO A 525 39.18 -17.86 42.43
CA PRO A 525 38.10 -18.21 41.46
C PRO A 525 37.61 -19.70 41.59
N SER A 526 36.48 -20.10 40.98
CA SER A 526 36.18 -21.53 40.73
C SER A 526 35.05 -21.83 39.72
N THR A 527 35.34 -22.71 38.75
CA THR A 527 34.46 -23.61 37.96
C THR A 527 34.95 -25.06 38.21
N PRO A 528 34.32 -26.20 37.79
CA PRO A 528 33.04 -26.49 37.11
C PRO A 528 32.25 -27.67 37.78
N PRO A 529 31.28 -28.36 37.11
CA PRO A 529 31.67 -29.61 36.41
C PRO A 529 30.92 -29.94 35.11
N THR A 530 31.54 -30.88 34.38
CA THR A 530 31.19 -31.48 33.08
C THR A 530 30.31 -32.74 33.23
N THR A 531 29.48 -33.05 32.23
CA THR A 531 29.10 -34.45 31.93
C THR A 531 29.16 -34.72 30.43
N THR A 532 29.77 -35.86 30.11
CA THR A 532 30.22 -36.38 28.81
C THR A 532 29.17 -37.21 28.07
N THR A 533 29.15 -37.14 26.74
CA THR A 533 28.86 -38.27 25.83
C THR A 533 29.71 -38.19 24.55
N LYS A 534 30.17 -39.36 24.09
CA LYS A 534 31.20 -39.63 23.06
C LYS A 534 30.68 -39.59 21.61
N PRO A 535 31.56 -39.49 20.59
CA PRO A 535 31.21 -39.20 19.20
C PRO A 535 30.94 -40.46 18.35
N GLN A 536 29.99 -40.38 17.41
CA GLN A 536 29.81 -41.34 16.33
C GLN A 536 30.40 -40.80 15.02
N ARG A 537 31.24 -41.64 14.42
CA ARG A 537 31.88 -41.48 13.12
C ARG A 537 30.90 -41.90 12.02
N ARG A 538 30.55 -41.02 11.08
CA ARG A 538 30.02 -41.41 9.77
C ARG A 538 30.61 -40.56 8.66
N THR A 539 31.30 -41.26 7.78
CA THR A 539 31.85 -40.84 6.50
C THR A 539 30.74 -40.58 5.49
N THR A 540 30.78 -39.46 4.75
CA THR A 540 30.22 -39.40 3.38
C THR A 540 30.93 -38.33 2.55
N ARG A 541 31.15 -38.70 1.29
CA ARG A 541 31.96 -38.06 0.26
C ARG A 541 31.36 -36.74 -0.23
N ARG A 542 32.26 -35.81 -0.59
CA ARG A 542 32.07 -34.69 -1.51
C ARG A 542 31.72 -35.21 -2.93
N PRO A 543 30.70 -34.67 -3.62
CA PRO A 543 30.64 -34.67 -5.07
C PRO A 543 31.19 -33.33 -5.62
N THR A 544 32.08 -33.43 -6.59
CA THR A 544 32.51 -32.38 -7.53
C THR A 544 31.33 -31.79 -8.32
N PRO A 545 31.31 -30.48 -8.63
CA PRO A 545 30.37 -29.93 -9.59
C PRO A 545 30.80 -30.23 -11.03
N LEU A 546 29.82 -30.62 -11.85
CA LEU A 546 29.91 -30.81 -13.28
C LEU A 546 29.81 -29.45 -13.99
N SER A 547 30.71 -29.21 -14.95
CA SER A 547 30.68 -28.05 -15.84
C SER A 547 29.55 -28.20 -16.87
N SER A 548 28.75 -27.16 -17.09
CA SER A 548 28.05 -26.97 -18.37
C SER A 548 27.84 -25.49 -18.66
N ALA A 549 28.52 -25.02 -19.70
CA ALA A 549 28.40 -23.69 -20.28
C ALA A 549 27.05 -23.52 -21.00
N PHE A 550 26.39 -22.38 -20.80
CA PHE A 550 25.42 -21.82 -21.74
C PHE A 550 25.61 -20.29 -21.82
N LYS A 551 25.99 -19.82 -23.01
CA LYS A 551 26.00 -18.39 -23.39
C LYS A 551 24.57 -17.98 -23.76
N SER A 552 24.07 -16.88 -23.22
CA SER A 552 22.86 -16.19 -23.66
C SER A 552 23.24 -14.96 -24.49
N GLU A 553 22.74 -14.91 -25.72
CA GLU A 553 22.89 -13.81 -26.67
C GLU A 553 21.60 -12.97 -26.61
N VAL A 554 21.71 -11.68 -26.27
CA VAL A 554 20.57 -10.76 -26.14
C VAL A 554 20.37 -10.01 -27.47
N VAL A 555 19.21 -10.19 -28.09
CA VAL A 555 18.74 -9.41 -29.25
C VAL A 555 18.04 -8.16 -28.73
N VAL A 556 18.46 -6.98 -29.21
CA VAL A 556 17.84 -5.69 -28.90
C VAL A 556 16.91 -5.32 -30.06
N GLU A 557 15.61 -5.16 -29.80
CA GLU A 557 14.67 -4.53 -30.73
C GLU A 557 14.31 -3.12 -30.23
N GLU A 558 14.52 -2.10 -31.06
CA GLU A 558 14.11 -0.71 -30.84
C GLU A 558 12.60 -0.54 -31.02
N ILE A 559 11.94 0.17 -30.10
CA ILE A 559 10.50 0.46 -30.15
C ILE A 559 10.27 1.78 -30.89
N ILE A 560 9.57 1.72 -32.03
CA ILE A 560 9.08 2.89 -32.79
C ILE A 560 7.61 3.12 -32.41
N TYR A 561 7.27 4.33 -31.98
CA TYR A 561 5.89 4.69 -31.64
C TYR A 561 5.12 5.09 -32.88
N GLU A 562 3.99 4.40 -33.14
CA GLU A 562 3.03 4.66 -34.21
C GLU A 562 1.67 5.13 -33.65
N ASP A 563 0.93 5.93 -34.42
CA ASP A 563 -0.45 6.33 -34.13
C ASP A 563 -1.46 5.21 -34.46
N GLU A 564 -2.74 5.48 -34.20
CA GLU A 564 -3.86 4.54 -34.40
C GLU A 564 -4.09 4.06 -35.85
N ASN A 565 -3.29 4.55 -36.83
CA ASN A 565 -3.24 4.05 -38.20
C ASN A 565 -1.87 3.50 -38.63
N GLY A 566 -0.91 3.37 -37.70
CA GLY A 566 0.41 2.77 -37.96
C GLY A 566 1.47 3.76 -38.48
N ASN A 567 1.38 5.07 -38.18
CA ASN A 567 2.40 6.05 -38.59
C ASN A 567 3.14 6.68 -37.39
N PRO A 568 4.47 6.91 -37.47
CA PRO A 568 5.23 7.37 -36.31
C PRO A 568 5.09 8.86 -35.95
N MET A 569 4.90 9.18 -34.65
CA MET A 569 4.62 10.55 -34.14
C MET A 569 5.56 11.03 -33.00
N ASN A 570 5.76 12.37 -32.91
CA ASN A 570 6.73 13.07 -32.03
C ASN A 570 6.06 14.21 -31.20
N PRO A 571 6.30 14.38 -29.88
CA PRO A 571 5.46 15.24 -29.03
C PRO A 571 6.12 16.57 -28.58
N LYS A 572 5.38 17.70 -28.62
CA LYS A 572 5.71 18.95 -27.89
C LYS A 572 4.50 19.79 -27.44
N LYS A 573 4.47 20.04 -26.12
CA LYS A 573 4.18 21.29 -25.34
C LYS A 573 2.75 21.73 -24.95
N ARG A 574 2.55 21.93 -23.62
CA ARG A 574 2.17 23.18 -22.86
C ARG A 574 1.65 22.80 -21.43
N LYS A 575 2.22 23.15 -20.25
CA LYS A 575 2.33 24.41 -19.41
C LYS A 575 1.00 25.17 -19.12
N ALA A 576 0.65 25.69 -17.92
CA ALA A 576 1.11 25.63 -16.50
C ALA A 576 0.26 26.59 -15.59
N GLY A 577 0.20 26.35 -14.27
CA GLY A 577 0.08 27.35 -13.15
C GLY A 577 -1.24 27.35 -12.33
N GLY A 578 -1.33 27.53 -10.99
CA GLY A 578 -0.39 27.73 -9.87
C GLY A 578 -0.97 28.63 -8.73
N GLY A 579 -0.76 28.30 -7.43
CA GLY A 579 -0.86 29.19 -6.23
C GLY A 579 -1.63 28.62 -5.01
N LYS A 580 -0.99 28.19 -3.88
CA LYS A 580 -0.59 28.90 -2.62
C LYS A 580 -1.75 29.50 -1.79
N SER A 581 -1.88 29.40 -0.46
CA SER A 581 -1.18 28.75 0.67
C SER A 581 -2.00 29.06 1.96
N ASP A 582 -1.88 28.27 3.05
CA ASP A 582 -1.52 28.73 4.42
C ASP A 582 -1.94 27.74 5.54
N ASP A 583 -0.92 27.32 6.30
CA ASP A 583 -0.88 26.38 7.43
C ASP A 583 -1.61 26.85 8.70
N VAL A 584 -2.20 25.92 9.48
CA VAL A 584 -2.06 25.86 10.96
C VAL A 584 -2.22 24.40 11.45
N SER A 585 -1.30 23.98 12.33
CA SER A 585 -1.06 22.62 12.80
C SER A 585 -1.51 22.30 14.24
N TYR A 586 -1.61 20.99 14.52
CA TYR A 586 -1.29 20.24 15.76
C TYR A 586 -2.40 19.83 16.78
N GLU A 587 -2.55 18.49 16.84
CA GLU A 587 -2.47 17.61 18.02
C GLU A 587 -3.70 17.25 18.90
N GLU A 588 -3.89 15.92 18.96
CA GLU A 588 -4.51 15.04 19.98
C GLU A 588 -6.01 15.19 20.33
N ILE A 589 -6.74 14.06 20.26
CA ILE A 589 -7.15 13.26 21.43
C ILE A 589 -7.95 12.02 20.97
N ILE A 590 -7.53 10.86 21.49
CA ILE A 590 -8.17 9.54 21.44
C ILE A 590 -9.41 9.51 22.36
N GLU A 591 -10.31 8.57 22.09
CA GLU A 591 -11.44 8.10 22.91
C GLU A 591 -12.74 8.91 22.84
N TYR A 592 -13.80 8.31 22.28
CA TYR A 592 -14.98 7.97 23.08
C TYR A 592 -15.78 6.82 22.45
N VAL A 593 -16.26 5.96 23.35
CA VAL A 593 -16.98 4.70 23.21
C VAL A 593 -18.48 4.99 23.09
N ASP A 594 -19.19 4.30 22.20
CA ASP A 594 -20.65 4.19 22.26
C ASP A 594 -21.07 2.77 22.70
N GLU A 595 -21.54 2.68 23.94
CA GLU A 595 -22.42 1.62 24.43
C GLU A 595 -23.87 1.86 23.95
N PRO A 596 -24.67 0.81 23.75
CA PRO A 596 -26.04 0.94 23.26
C PRO A 596 -27.00 1.35 24.38
N ALA A 597 -27.78 2.41 24.15
CA ALA A 597 -28.90 2.76 25.01
C ALA A 597 -30.05 1.73 24.86
N SER A 598 -30.45 1.18 25.99
CA SER A 598 -31.62 0.32 26.17
C SER A 598 -32.88 1.19 26.33
N ASN A 599 -33.89 0.92 25.51
CA ASN A 599 -35.25 0.53 25.92
C ASN A 599 -36.13 0.24 24.71
#